data_AF-A0A7J9E7S5-F1
#
_entry.id   AF-A0A7J9E7S5-F1
#
_cell.length_a   1.000
_cell.length_b   1.000
_cell.length_c   1.000
_cell.angle_alpha   90.00
_cell.angle_beta   90.00
_cell.angle_gamma   90.00
#
_symmetry.space_group_name_H-M   'P 1'
#
loop_
_entity.id
_entity.type
_entity.pdbx_description
1 polymer ?
#
loop_
_entity_poly.entity_id
_entity_poly.type
_entity_poly.pdbx_seq_one_letter_code
_entity_poly.pdbx_strand_id
1 'polypeptide(L)'
;MEEIVVLIVGAGPSGLATSACLSVHSIPHIILEKEDIYASLWKKRAYDRLKLHLAKEFCSLPFKPHSPDSPTYIPKDMFVDYLDDYVKTFNIQPKYQRHVESASYDEADGKWRIEAKNVLTGGVEVYVAEFLVVASGENSGKYIPELPGLDSFSGETLHSSEYKSGAKYENKEVLVVGCGNSGMEIAYDLSNYGVQTAIVIRNPVHVVTKEIVRVGMIFSKYLPIFIVDIMAVLMSKILYGDLSKYGIRRPTKGPFYLKATAGRAPVIDVGTVAKIKSKEIKDFKHVLNETGMPKNDFPHHWKGEKNLYCCGLSRRGLFGVSMDASAIADDIKKVVTEKLN
;
A
#
# COMPACT_ATOMS: atom_id res chain seq x y z
N MET A 1 -30.72 -18.99 14.10
CA MET A 1 -30.60 -17.62 13.56
C MET A 1 -30.49 -16.72 14.77
N GLU A 2 -29.36 -16.02 14.92
CA GLU A 2 -29.11 -15.16 16.09
C GLU A 2 -29.56 -13.73 15.77
N GLU A 3 -30.46 -13.17 16.57
CA GLU A 3 -30.97 -11.81 16.40
C GLU A 3 -30.15 -10.82 17.24
N ILE A 4 -29.76 -9.71 16.63
CA ILE A 4 -28.82 -8.73 17.19
C ILE A 4 -29.23 -7.32 16.78
N VAL A 5 -28.92 -6.32 17.61
CA VAL A 5 -29.21 -4.93 17.27
C VAL A 5 -28.22 -4.42 16.23
N VAL A 6 -26.91 -4.52 16.50
CA VAL A 6 -25.85 -4.10 15.56
C VAL A 6 -24.85 -5.23 15.30
N LEU A 7 -24.58 -5.54 14.03
CA LEU A 7 -23.48 -6.39 13.60
C LEU A 7 -22.35 -5.55 13.01
N ILE A 8 -21.13 -5.70 13.53
CA ILE A 8 -19.92 -5.09 12.97
C ILE A 8 -19.10 -6.15 12.23
N VAL A 9 -18.76 -5.89 10.97
CA VAL A 9 -17.90 -6.77 10.15
C VAL A 9 -16.47 -6.25 10.17
N GLY A 10 -15.59 -6.93 10.90
CA GLY A 10 -14.15 -6.63 11.01
C GLY A 10 -13.76 -6.00 12.34
N ALA A 11 -12.70 -6.53 12.95
CA ALA A 11 -12.08 -6.07 14.19
C ALA A 11 -10.75 -5.33 13.93
N GLY A 12 -10.68 -4.56 12.84
CA GLY A 12 -9.64 -3.55 12.63
C GLY A 12 -9.89 -2.29 13.47
N PRO A 13 -9.02 -1.27 13.41
CA PRO A 13 -9.18 -0.03 14.18
C PRO A 13 -10.57 0.61 14.05
N SER A 14 -11.17 0.58 12.85
CA SER A 14 -12.54 1.06 12.62
C SER A 14 -13.59 0.29 13.41
N GLY A 15 -13.57 -1.04 13.37
CA GLY A 15 -14.57 -1.87 14.07
C GLY A 15 -14.40 -1.83 15.59
N LEU A 16 -13.16 -1.78 16.07
CA LEU A 16 -12.85 -1.59 17.49
C LEU A 16 -13.36 -0.24 18.00
N ALA A 17 -13.11 0.84 17.24
CA ALA A 17 -13.61 2.18 17.59
C ALA A 17 -15.14 2.24 17.58
N THR A 18 -15.80 1.65 16.58
CA THR A 18 -17.26 1.59 16.55
C THR A 18 -17.82 0.83 17.74
N SER A 19 -17.24 -0.31 18.09
CA SER A 19 -17.64 -1.09 19.27
C SER A 19 -17.55 -0.28 20.56
N ALA A 20 -16.43 0.42 20.79
CA ALA A 20 -16.28 1.29 21.95
C ALA A 20 -17.33 2.42 21.99
N CYS A 21 -17.61 3.08 20.86
CA CYS A 21 -18.67 4.08 20.78
C CYS A 21 -20.06 3.51 21.11
N LEU A 22 -20.41 2.34 20.56
CA LEU A 22 -21.69 1.69 20.86
C LEU A 22 -21.78 1.28 22.33
N SER A 23 -20.70 0.77 22.93
CA SER A 23 -20.62 0.44 24.35
C SER A 23 -20.87 1.65 25.25
N VAL A 24 -20.28 2.80 24.94
CA VAL A 24 -20.50 4.06 25.68
C VAL A 24 -21.98 4.48 25.65
N HIS A 25 -22.68 4.22 24.54
CA HIS A 25 -24.10 4.48 24.39
C HIS A 25 -25.01 3.33 24.87
N SER A 26 -24.45 2.27 25.47
CA SER A 26 -25.20 1.08 25.92
C SER A 26 -26.00 0.40 24.79
N ILE A 27 -25.51 0.45 23.55
CA ILE A 27 -26.15 -0.20 22.39
C ILE A 27 -25.59 -1.63 22.25
N PRO A 28 -26.44 -2.67 22.32
CA PRO A 28 -26.01 -4.06 22.13
C PRO A 28 -25.43 -4.29 20.74
N HIS A 29 -24.30 -4.98 20.65
CA HIS A 29 -23.66 -5.26 19.37
C HIS A 29 -22.74 -6.47 19.44
N ILE A 30 -22.42 -7.03 18.27
CA ILE A 30 -21.38 -8.05 18.12
C ILE A 30 -20.40 -7.64 17.01
N ILE A 31 -19.19 -8.20 17.06
CA ILE A 31 -18.18 -8.06 15.99
C ILE A 31 -17.87 -9.43 15.44
N LEU A 32 -17.92 -9.58 14.11
CA LEU A 32 -17.41 -10.75 13.40
C LEU A 32 -16.06 -10.42 12.78
N GLU A 33 -15.02 -11.18 13.13
CA GLU A 33 -13.67 -11.03 12.57
C GLU A 33 -13.27 -12.31 11.84
N LYS A 34 -12.74 -12.17 10.61
CA LYS A 34 -12.38 -13.31 9.77
C LYS A 34 -11.10 -14.00 10.26
N GLU A 35 -10.19 -13.25 10.86
CA GLU A 35 -8.94 -13.76 11.42
C GLU A 35 -9.15 -14.26 12.86
N ASP A 36 -8.13 -14.93 13.39
CA ASP A 36 -8.02 -15.38 14.79
C ASP A 36 -7.65 -14.24 15.77
N ILE A 37 -7.43 -13.03 15.27
CA ILE A 37 -6.95 -11.89 16.05
C ILE A 37 -7.48 -10.56 15.48
N TYR A 38 -7.78 -9.62 16.37
CA TYR A 38 -8.11 -8.24 15.98
C TYR A 38 -6.89 -7.53 15.40
N ALA A 39 -7.14 -6.48 14.61
CA ALA A 39 -6.12 -5.68 13.96
C ALA A 39 -5.06 -6.51 13.23
N SER A 40 -5.47 -7.63 12.62
CA SER A 40 -4.60 -8.60 11.95
C SER A 40 -3.67 -7.99 10.91
N LEU A 41 -4.10 -6.94 10.20
CA LEU A 41 -3.23 -6.16 9.30
C LEU A 41 -1.98 -5.65 10.03
N TRP A 42 -2.15 -5.08 11.22
CA TRP A 42 -1.07 -4.51 12.03
C TRP A 42 -0.25 -5.59 12.73
N LYS A 43 -0.91 -6.60 13.31
CA LYS A 43 -0.24 -7.65 14.09
C LYS A 43 0.46 -8.70 13.22
N LYS A 44 -0.13 -9.07 12.09
CA LYS A 44 0.33 -10.19 11.26
C LYS A 44 0.95 -9.78 9.93
N ARG A 45 0.55 -8.67 9.31
CA ARG A 45 0.91 -8.36 7.91
C ARG A 45 1.79 -7.12 7.74
N ALA A 46 1.76 -6.17 8.65
CA ALA A 46 2.63 -5.00 8.60
C ALA A 46 4.12 -5.41 8.70
N TYR A 47 4.97 -4.69 7.96
CA TYR A 47 6.42 -4.84 8.01
C TYR A 47 7.02 -4.17 9.24
N ASP A 48 8.19 -4.62 9.67
CA ASP A 48 8.68 -4.36 11.03
C ASP A 48 9.05 -2.90 11.27
N ARG A 49 9.65 -2.25 10.27
CA ARG A 49 10.06 -0.85 10.37
C ARG A 49 8.91 0.16 10.33
N LEU A 50 7.67 -0.28 10.08
CA LEU A 50 6.55 0.61 9.85
C LEU A 50 6.39 1.61 10.99
N LYS A 51 6.24 2.89 10.63
CA LYS A 51 5.79 3.95 11.52
C LYS A 51 4.54 4.57 10.91
N LEU A 52 3.59 5.00 11.73
CA LEU A 52 2.45 5.76 11.25
C LEU A 52 2.95 7.00 10.52
N HIS A 53 2.49 7.19 9.29
CA HIS A 53 2.88 8.35 8.48
C HIS A 53 2.17 9.63 8.91
N LEU A 54 1.05 9.50 9.63
CA LEU A 54 0.33 10.63 10.22
C LEU A 54 0.82 10.89 11.64
N ALA A 55 0.72 12.15 12.05
CA ALA A 55 1.07 12.56 13.41
C ALA A 55 0.05 12.03 14.44
N LYS A 56 0.49 11.80 15.68
CA LYS A 56 -0.28 11.13 16.73
C LYS A 56 -1.63 11.78 17.03
N GLU A 57 -1.74 13.10 16.89
CA GLU A 57 -3.00 13.84 17.07
C GLU A 57 -4.09 13.44 16.06
N PHE A 58 -3.71 12.83 14.93
CA PHE A 58 -4.62 12.32 13.91
C PHE A 58 -4.82 10.80 13.96
N CYS A 59 -4.18 10.11 14.92
CA CYS A 59 -4.16 8.65 14.99
C CYS A 59 -4.80 8.08 16.26
N SER A 60 -5.53 8.90 17.02
CA SER A 60 -6.22 8.45 18.23
C SER A 60 -7.59 7.88 17.86
N LEU A 61 -7.94 6.73 18.44
CA LEU A 61 -9.31 6.22 18.44
C LEU A 61 -10.16 6.97 19.47
N PRO A 62 -11.50 6.97 19.30
CA PRO A 62 -12.42 7.65 20.20
C PRO A 62 -12.18 7.29 21.67
N PHE A 63 -12.28 8.31 22.54
CA PHE A 63 -12.15 8.20 24.01
C PHE A 63 -10.75 7.83 24.54
N LYS A 64 -9.75 7.61 23.67
CA LYS A 64 -8.41 7.23 24.11
C LYS A 64 -7.31 7.95 23.32
N PRO A 65 -6.92 9.18 23.72
CA PRO A 65 -5.81 9.87 23.07
C PRO A 65 -4.48 9.14 23.29
N HIS A 66 -3.53 9.34 22.37
CA HIS A 66 -2.13 8.95 22.60
C HIS A 66 -1.51 9.74 23.76
N SER A 67 -0.57 9.12 24.48
CA SER A 67 0.12 9.80 25.59
C SER A 67 0.90 11.05 25.10
N PRO A 68 0.96 12.13 25.91
CA PRO A 68 1.80 13.29 25.62
C PRO A 68 3.26 12.94 25.33
N ASP A 69 3.79 11.90 25.98
CA ASP A 69 5.19 11.46 25.83
C ASP A 69 5.40 10.54 24.62
N SER A 70 4.33 10.10 23.96
CA SER A 70 4.44 9.26 22.77
C SER A 70 5.11 10.02 21.61
N PRO A 71 5.91 9.35 20.75
CA PRO A 71 6.49 9.97 19.57
C PRO A 71 5.43 10.62 18.68
N THR A 72 5.76 11.71 18.00
CA THR A 72 4.85 12.34 17.03
C THR A 72 4.40 11.36 15.94
N TYR A 73 5.28 10.46 15.51
CA TYR A 73 4.98 9.42 14.52
C TYR A 73 5.20 8.06 15.16
N ILE A 74 4.09 7.39 15.47
CA ILE A 74 4.06 6.20 16.33
C ILE A 74 4.63 4.99 15.57
N PRO A 75 5.63 4.26 16.11
CA PRO A 75 6.06 2.98 15.56
C PRO A 75 4.95 1.92 15.59
N LYS A 76 4.99 0.97 14.64
CA LYS A 76 4.01 -0.13 14.53
C LYS A 76 3.75 -0.81 15.88
N ASP A 77 4.80 -1.21 16.59
CA ASP A 77 4.66 -1.96 17.85
C ASP A 77 3.95 -1.14 18.92
N MET A 78 4.29 0.15 19.08
CA MET A 78 3.58 1.04 19.99
C MET A 78 2.11 1.26 19.58
N PHE A 79 1.80 1.25 18.28
CA PHE A 79 0.41 1.33 17.82
C PHE A 79 -0.35 0.03 18.11
N VAL A 80 0.32 -1.13 18.00
CA VAL A 80 -0.26 -2.42 18.40
C VAL A 80 -0.53 -2.44 19.91
N ASP A 81 0.41 -2.01 20.75
CA ASP A 81 0.21 -1.89 22.20
C ASP A 81 -0.96 -0.96 22.54
N TYR A 82 -1.07 0.16 21.81
CA TYR A 82 -2.19 1.09 21.94
C TYR A 82 -3.55 0.42 21.65
N LEU A 83 -3.62 -0.41 20.60
CA LEU A 83 -4.84 -1.16 20.25
C LEU A 83 -5.15 -2.26 21.26
N ASP A 84 -4.14 -2.94 21.80
CA ASP A 84 -4.31 -4.00 22.81
C ASP A 84 -4.89 -3.41 24.10
N ASP A 85 -4.34 -2.28 24.54
CA ASP A 85 -4.87 -1.55 25.67
C ASP A 85 -6.26 -0.93 25.39
N TYR A 86 -6.55 -0.55 24.12
CA TYR A 86 -7.89 -0.10 23.72
C TYR A 86 -8.93 -1.22 23.88
N VAL A 87 -8.65 -2.40 23.32
CA VAL A 87 -9.50 -3.59 23.44
C VAL A 87 -9.75 -3.97 24.90
N LYS A 88 -8.70 -3.93 25.73
CA LYS A 88 -8.80 -4.20 27.17
C LYS A 88 -9.66 -3.15 27.89
N THR A 89 -9.42 -1.87 27.63
CA THR A 89 -10.13 -0.75 28.30
C THR A 89 -11.63 -0.80 28.05
N PHE A 90 -12.05 -1.12 26.82
CA PHE A 90 -13.47 -1.17 26.44
C PHE A 90 -14.08 -2.57 26.48
N ASN A 91 -13.34 -3.58 27.00
CA ASN A 91 -13.75 -4.99 27.07
C ASN A 91 -14.33 -5.51 25.74
N ILE A 92 -13.64 -5.25 24.63
CA ILE A 92 -14.12 -5.60 23.29
C ILE A 92 -13.82 -7.09 23.03
N GLN A 93 -14.85 -7.85 22.64
CA GLN A 93 -14.74 -9.30 22.43
C GLN A 93 -15.28 -9.70 21.04
N PRO A 94 -14.45 -9.66 19.99
CA PRO A 94 -14.84 -10.13 18.67
C PRO A 94 -15.07 -11.65 18.63
N LYS A 95 -16.07 -12.09 17.85
CA LYS A 95 -16.22 -13.47 17.41
C LYS A 95 -15.24 -13.72 16.25
N TYR A 96 -14.07 -14.27 16.58
CA TYR A 96 -13.01 -14.58 15.62
C TYR A 96 -13.35 -15.73 14.68
N GLN A 97 -12.62 -15.82 13.57
CA GLN A 97 -12.75 -16.87 12.56
C GLN A 97 -14.16 -16.99 11.97
N ARG A 98 -14.89 -15.86 11.92
CA ARG A 98 -16.17 -15.70 11.23
C ARG A 98 -15.94 -14.89 9.97
N HIS A 99 -15.89 -15.57 8.84
CA HIS A 99 -15.79 -14.93 7.54
C HIS A 99 -17.18 -14.59 7.04
N VAL A 100 -17.56 -13.31 7.07
CA VAL A 100 -18.82 -12.85 6.47
C VAL A 100 -18.71 -13.00 4.94
N GLU A 101 -19.53 -13.88 4.38
CA GLU A 101 -19.55 -14.21 2.94
C GLU A 101 -20.60 -13.39 2.19
N SER A 102 -21.75 -13.12 2.84
CA SER A 102 -22.84 -12.37 2.23
C SER A 102 -23.62 -11.56 3.28
N ALA A 103 -24.22 -10.45 2.84
CA ALA A 103 -25.20 -9.69 3.61
C ALA A 103 -26.27 -9.15 2.66
N SER A 104 -27.54 -9.37 2.98
CA SER A 104 -28.69 -8.91 2.20
C SER A 104 -29.68 -8.22 3.12
N TYR A 105 -30.23 -7.09 2.67
CA TYR A 105 -31.30 -6.41 3.40
C TYR A 105 -32.65 -7.03 3.04
N ASP A 106 -33.42 -7.39 4.07
CA ASP A 106 -34.79 -7.86 3.93
C ASP A 106 -35.75 -6.68 4.11
N GLU A 107 -36.43 -6.30 3.04
CA GLU A 107 -37.38 -5.18 3.02
C GLU A 107 -38.66 -5.49 3.80
N ALA A 108 -39.06 -6.76 3.93
CA ALA A 108 -40.27 -7.14 4.65
C ALA A 108 -40.07 -6.99 6.16
N ASP A 109 -38.90 -7.42 6.65
CA ASP A 109 -38.56 -7.40 8.07
C ASP A 109 -37.80 -6.12 8.50
N GLY A 110 -37.33 -5.32 7.54
CA GLY A 110 -36.54 -4.11 7.80
C GLY A 110 -35.19 -4.40 8.45
N LYS A 111 -34.59 -5.56 8.15
CA LYS A 111 -33.38 -6.05 8.82
C LYS A 111 -32.38 -6.64 7.83
N TRP A 112 -31.12 -6.63 8.21
CA TRP A 112 -30.05 -7.32 7.50
C TRP A 112 -30.04 -8.79 7.85
N ARG A 113 -29.92 -9.64 6.84
CA ARG A 113 -29.56 -11.05 6.98
C ARG A 113 -28.09 -11.23 6.57
N ILE A 114 -27.26 -11.74 7.47
CA ILE A 114 -25.82 -11.88 7.30
C ILE A 114 -25.44 -13.36 7.42
N GLU A 115 -24.70 -13.87 6.43
CA GLU A 115 -24.14 -15.21 6.45
C GLU A 115 -22.64 -15.14 6.71
N ALA A 116 -22.20 -15.84 7.76
CA ALA A 116 -20.80 -15.94 8.10
C ALA A 116 -20.37 -17.40 8.17
N LYS A 117 -19.33 -17.75 7.42
CA LYS A 117 -18.68 -19.04 7.54
C LYS A 117 -17.81 -19.07 8.79
N ASN A 118 -18.11 -20.00 9.68
CA ASN A 118 -17.25 -20.31 10.82
C ASN A 118 -16.13 -21.23 10.34
N VAL A 119 -14.91 -20.70 10.27
CA VAL A 119 -13.75 -21.44 9.74
C VAL A 119 -13.35 -22.60 10.65
N LEU A 120 -13.65 -22.53 11.95
CA LEU A 120 -13.32 -23.59 12.91
C LEU A 120 -14.19 -24.83 12.74
N THR A 121 -15.49 -24.64 12.47
CA THR A 121 -16.46 -25.73 12.36
C THR A 121 -16.78 -26.10 10.91
N GLY A 122 -16.44 -25.23 9.96
CA GLY A 122 -16.82 -25.34 8.54
C GLY A 122 -18.28 -25.00 8.26
N GLY A 123 -19.09 -24.74 9.29
CA GLY A 123 -20.51 -24.42 9.18
C GLY A 123 -20.78 -22.95 8.83
N VAL A 124 -21.99 -22.68 8.36
CA VAL A 124 -22.49 -21.31 8.12
C VAL A 124 -23.37 -20.88 9.29
N GLU A 125 -23.01 -19.77 9.91
CA GLU A 125 -23.77 -19.08 10.95
C GLU A 125 -24.61 -17.97 10.28
N VAL A 126 -25.91 -17.90 10.61
CA VAL A 126 -26.82 -16.88 10.06
C VAL A 126 -27.26 -15.93 11.18
N TYR A 127 -27.02 -14.64 10.95
CA TYR A 127 -27.36 -13.53 11.83
C TYR A 127 -28.43 -12.65 11.21
N VAL A 128 -29.28 -12.08 12.05
CA VAL A 128 -30.23 -11.04 11.66
C VAL A 128 -29.99 -9.79 12.49
N ALA A 129 -29.73 -8.66 11.83
CA ALA A 129 -29.36 -7.41 12.47
C ALA A 129 -30.22 -6.23 12.02
N GLU A 130 -30.61 -5.35 12.92
CA GLU A 130 -31.23 -4.06 12.55
C GLU A 130 -30.23 -3.15 11.82
N PHE A 131 -28.99 -3.12 12.32
CA PHE A 131 -27.91 -2.31 11.76
C PHE A 131 -26.70 -3.15 11.39
N LEU A 132 -26.14 -2.89 10.21
CA LEU A 132 -24.91 -3.50 9.73
C LEU A 132 -23.81 -2.43 9.58
N VAL A 133 -22.69 -2.63 10.27
CA VAL A 133 -21.49 -1.78 10.14
C VAL A 133 -20.42 -2.54 9.38
N VAL A 134 -20.02 -2.04 8.21
CA VAL A 134 -18.93 -2.60 7.41
C VAL A 134 -17.61 -1.95 7.83
N ALA A 135 -16.78 -2.67 8.59
CA ALA A 135 -15.48 -2.24 9.10
C ALA A 135 -14.32 -3.13 8.61
N SER A 136 -14.48 -3.75 7.43
CA SER A 136 -13.55 -4.72 6.84
C SER A 136 -12.24 -4.11 6.32
N GLY A 137 -12.20 -2.79 6.13
CA GLY A 137 -11.03 -2.02 5.73
C GLY A 137 -10.68 -2.11 4.24
N GLU A 138 -10.32 -0.97 3.65
CA GLU A 138 -10.01 -0.83 2.20
C GLU A 138 -8.72 -1.55 1.76
N ASN A 139 -7.78 -1.78 2.68
CA ASN A 139 -6.45 -2.36 2.40
C ASN A 139 -6.33 -3.84 2.84
N SER A 140 -7.46 -4.52 3.07
CA SER A 140 -7.47 -5.87 3.64
C SER A 140 -7.28 -7.00 2.61
N GLY A 141 -7.56 -6.72 1.34
CA GLY A 141 -7.37 -7.62 0.21
C GLY A 141 -6.01 -7.40 -0.47
N LYS A 142 -5.28 -8.49 -0.75
CA LYS A 142 -4.09 -8.43 -1.61
C LYS A 142 -4.53 -8.36 -3.07
N TYR A 143 -3.83 -7.56 -3.87
CA TYR A 143 -4.05 -7.50 -5.31
C TYR A 143 -2.72 -7.67 -6.03
N ILE A 144 -2.58 -8.80 -6.73
CA ILE A 144 -1.46 -9.07 -7.62
C ILE A 144 -2.05 -9.06 -9.03
N PRO A 145 -1.71 -8.07 -9.88
CA PRO A 145 -2.21 -8.06 -11.25
C PRO A 145 -1.63 -9.25 -12.03
N GLU A 146 -2.38 -9.74 -13.02
CA GLU A 146 -1.84 -10.68 -13.99
C GLU A 146 -0.67 -10.02 -14.74
N LEU A 147 0.51 -10.62 -14.63
CA LEU A 147 1.74 -10.14 -15.25
C LEU A 147 2.24 -11.22 -16.20
N PRO A 148 2.18 -11.01 -17.53
CA PRO A 148 2.68 -11.98 -18.49
C PRO A 148 4.13 -12.38 -18.19
N GLY A 149 4.37 -13.69 -18.07
CA GLY A 149 5.68 -14.25 -17.77
C GLY A 149 6.01 -14.38 -16.28
N LEU A 150 5.17 -13.88 -15.37
CA LEU A 150 5.39 -14.02 -13.92
C LEU A 150 5.41 -15.49 -13.47
N ASP A 151 4.55 -16.34 -14.06
CA ASP A 151 4.50 -17.78 -13.74
C ASP A 151 5.77 -18.53 -14.15
N SER A 152 6.51 -18.00 -15.14
CA SER A 152 7.79 -18.56 -15.60
C SER A 152 9.00 -17.96 -14.88
N PHE A 153 8.80 -16.97 -14.00
CA PHE A 153 9.89 -16.37 -13.24
C PHE A 153 10.36 -17.33 -12.16
N SER A 154 11.63 -17.74 -12.22
CA SER A 154 12.21 -18.71 -11.29
C SER A 154 12.57 -18.12 -9.91
N GLY A 155 12.48 -16.80 -9.76
CA GLY A 155 12.73 -16.11 -8.50
C GLY A 155 11.50 -16.05 -7.59
N GLU A 156 11.74 -15.64 -6.34
CA GLU A 156 10.66 -15.43 -5.36
C GLU A 156 9.80 -14.22 -5.75
N THR A 157 8.48 -14.39 -5.68
CA THR A 157 7.50 -13.31 -5.86
C THR A 157 6.57 -13.25 -4.65
N LEU A 158 6.23 -12.04 -4.20
CA LEU A 158 5.36 -11.83 -3.05
C LEU A 158 4.68 -10.47 -3.12
N HIS A 159 3.52 -10.36 -2.48
CA HIS A 159 2.84 -9.08 -2.30
C HIS A 159 3.42 -8.33 -1.09
N SER A 160 3.29 -7.00 -1.06
CA SER A 160 3.79 -6.16 0.05
C SER A 160 3.26 -6.56 1.43
N SER A 161 2.10 -7.20 1.51
CA SER A 161 1.51 -7.73 2.74
C SER A 161 2.24 -8.94 3.34
N GLU A 162 3.13 -9.56 2.56
CA GLU A 162 3.94 -10.72 2.95
C GLU A 162 5.38 -10.30 3.29
N TYR A 163 5.76 -9.06 2.97
CA TYR A 163 7.05 -8.50 3.31
C TYR A 163 7.15 -8.16 4.80
N LYS A 164 8.30 -8.49 5.43
CA LYS A 164 8.58 -8.18 6.84
C LYS A 164 9.77 -7.26 7.05
N SER A 165 10.90 -7.62 6.47
CA SER A 165 12.16 -6.89 6.62
C SER A 165 13.07 -7.16 5.43
N GLY A 166 13.94 -6.20 5.14
CA GLY A 166 14.94 -6.29 4.08
C GLY A 166 16.03 -7.33 4.37
N ALA A 167 16.23 -7.67 5.66
CA ALA A 167 17.24 -8.65 6.11
C ALA A 167 17.14 -10.00 5.39
N LYS A 168 15.94 -10.47 5.06
CA LYS A 168 15.71 -11.73 4.34
C LYS A 168 16.31 -11.73 2.92
N TYR A 169 16.55 -10.56 2.36
CA TYR A 169 16.96 -10.38 0.96
C TYR A 169 18.41 -9.92 0.83
N GLU A 170 19.20 -9.97 1.91
CA GLU A 170 20.65 -9.73 1.82
C GLU A 170 21.28 -10.55 0.70
N ASN A 171 22.16 -9.91 -0.08
CA ASN A 171 22.83 -10.47 -1.25
C ASN A 171 21.90 -10.89 -2.40
N LYS A 172 20.62 -10.48 -2.40
CA LYS A 172 19.70 -10.67 -3.53
C LYS A 172 19.59 -9.42 -4.39
N GLU A 173 19.07 -9.62 -5.60
CA GLU A 173 18.56 -8.54 -6.44
C GLU A 173 17.03 -8.49 -6.33
N VAL A 174 16.47 -7.33 -6.00
CA VAL A 174 15.04 -7.19 -5.75
C VAL A 174 14.45 -6.06 -6.59
N LEU A 175 13.39 -6.38 -7.33
CA LEU A 175 12.57 -5.43 -8.07
C LEU A 175 11.28 -5.14 -7.30
N VAL A 176 11.11 -3.90 -6.85
CA VAL A 176 9.87 -3.43 -6.22
C VAL A 176 8.94 -2.87 -7.29
N VAL A 177 7.78 -3.48 -7.46
CA VAL A 177 6.78 -3.03 -8.45
C VAL A 177 5.76 -2.10 -7.78
N GLY A 178 5.81 -0.81 -8.12
CA GLY A 178 4.89 0.20 -7.63
C GLY A 178 5.53 1.22 -6.69
N CYS A 179 5.12 2.48 -6.84
CA CYS A 179 5.63 3.62 -6.10
C CYS A 179 4.62 4.17 -5.08
N GLY A 180 3.75 3.32 -4.53
CA GLY A 180 2.91 3.70 -3.39
C GLY A 180 3.73 3.85 -2.11
N ASN A 181 3.10 4.23 -1.01
CA ASN A 181 3.75 4.34 0.29
C ASN A 181 4.50 3.04 0.65
N SER A 182 3.84 1.87 0.54
CA SER A 182 4.48 0.58 0.82
C SER A 182 5.66 0.29 -0.12
N GLY A 183 5.52 0.52 -1.43
CA GLY A 183 6.58 0.22 -2.39
C GLY A 183 7.83 1.10 -2.18
N MET A 184 7.63 2.40 -1.96
CA MET A 184 8.73 3.32 -1.67
C MET A 184 9.41 2.97 -0.33
N GLU A 185 8.60 2.58 0.66
CA GLU A 185 9.10 2.24 1.98
C GLU A 185 9.87 0.90 2.02
N ILE A 186 9.40 -0.10 1.30
CA ILE A 186 10.07 -1.40 1.11
C ILE A 186 11.37 -1.21 0.34
N ALA A 187 11.37 -0.43 -0.75
CA ALA A 187 12.58 -0.17 -1.53
C ALA A 187 13.67 0.52 -0.68
N TYR A 188 13.26 1.44 0.20
CA TYR A 188 14.19 2.08 1.15
C TYR A 188 14.74 1.08 2.17
N ASP A 189 13.89 0.21 2.71
CA ASP A 189 14.32 -0.81 3.66
C ASP A 189 15.33 -1.79 3.06
N LEU A 190 15.01 -2.38 1.91
CA LEU A 190 15.91 -3.24 1.15
C LEU A 190 17.27 -2.57 0.91
N SER A 191 17.25 -1.30 0.48
CA SER A 191 18.48 -0.53 0.26
C SER A 191 19.30 -0.32 1.55
N ASN A 192 18.66 -0.17 2.71
CA ASN A 192 19.37 -0.05 3.99
C ASN A 192 20.03 -1.37 4.44
N TYR A 193 19.49 -2.51 4.00
CA TYR A 193 20.10 -3.84 4.18
C TYR A 193 21.13 -4.18 3.08
N GLY A 194 21.53 -3.21 2.24
CA GLY A 194 22.53 -3.43 1.19
C GLY A 194 22.03 -4.27 0.01
N VAL A 195 20.72 -4.53 -0.08
CA VAL A 195 20.11 -5.31 -1.17
C VAL A 195 20.17 -4.52 -2.47
N GLN A 196 20.54 -5.17 -3.57
CA GLN A 196 20.54 -4.54 -4.89
C GLN A 196 19.08 -4.30 -5.32
N THR A 197 18.62 -3.07 -5.11
CA THR A 197 17.22 -2.72 -5.19
C THR A 197 16.92 -1.86 -6.40
N ALA A 198 15.84 -2.17 -7.09
CA ALA A 198 15.27 -1.32 -8.11
C ALA A 198 13.77 -1.13 -7.91
N ILE A 199 13.22 -0.04 -8.42
CA ILE A 199 11.79 0.27 -8.30
C ILE A 199 11.17 0.61 -9.65
N VAL A 200 9.98 0.07 -9.92
CA VAL A 200 9.17 0.38 -11.10
C VAL A 200 8.13 1.45 -10.75
N ILE A 201 8.22 2.58 -11.43
CA ILE A 201 7.34 3.74 -11.24
C ILE A 201 6.52 3.94 -12.52
N ARG A 202 5.27 3.47 -12.52
CA ARG A 202 4.38 3.59 -13.69
C ARG A 202 3.70 4.96 -13.77
N ASN A 203 3.08 5.40 -12.68
CA ASN A 203 2.20 6.58 -12.68
C ASN A 203 2.84 7.77 -11.96
N PRO A 204 2.56 9.02 -12.39
CA PRO A 204 3.02 10.23 -11.68
C PRO A 204 2.55 10.23 -10.24
N VAL A 205 3.40 10.60 -9.28
CA VAL A 205 3.09 10.62 -7.85
C VAL A 205 3.67 11.87 -7.18
N HIS A 206 2.91 12.44 -6.23
CA HIS A 206 3.45 13.49 -5.35
C HIS A 206 4.31 12.85 -4.27
N VAL A 207 5.49 13.43 -4.04
CA VAL A 207 6.36 13.02 -2.94
C VAL A 207 6.48 14.18 -1.95
N VAL A 208 6.18 13.91 -0.69
CA VAL A 208 6.15 14.89 0.40
C VAL A 208 6.78 14.26 1.65
N THR A 209 7.15 15.08 2.63
CA THR A 209 7.49 14.56 3.96
C THR A 209 6.23 14.43 4.82
N LYS A 210 6.34 13.64 5.89
CA LYS A 210 5.31 13.54 6.92
C LYS A 210 5.02 14.89 7.60
N GLU A 211 6.01 15.77 7.73
CA GLU A 211 5.85 17.13 8.24
C GLU A 211 4.99 18.00 7.32
N ILE A 212 5.22 17.92 6.00
CA ILE A 212 4.38 18.61 5.00
C ILE A 212 2.93 18.11 5.09
N VAL A 213 2.73 16.79 5.23
CA VAL A 213 1.40 16.21 5.42
C VAL A 213 0.75 16.72 6.71
N ARG A 214 1.47 16.71 7.83
CA ARG A 214 0.98 17.21 9.12
C ARG A 214 0.54 18.67 9.03
N VAL A 215 1.39 19.55 8.49
CA VAL A 215 1.05 20.97 8.28
C VAL A 215 -0.17 21.11 7.37
N GLY A 216 -0.20 20.37 6.26
CA GLY A 216 -1.33 20.42 5.34
C GLY A 216 -2.64 19.96 5.96
N MET A 217 -2.63 18.92 6.79
CA MET A 217 -3.82 18.45 7.54
C MET A 217 -4.29 19.46 8.60
N ILE A 218 -3.38 20.21 9.22
CA ILE A 218 -3.75 21.29 10.15
C ILE A 218 -4.40 22.43 9.35
N PHE A 219 -3.76 22.86 8.26
CA PHE A 219 -4.26 23.98 7.45
C PHE A 219 -5.53 23.68 6.66
N SER A 220 -5.78 22.42 6.29
CA SER A 220 -7.03 22.05 5.63
C SER A 220 -8.28 22.27 6.48
N LYS A 221 -8.13 22.51 7.79
CA LYS A 221 -9.24 22.91 8.69
C LYS A 221 -9.61 24.38 8.55
N TYR A 222 -8.71 25.21 8.03
CA TYR A 222 -8.84 26.67 8.03
C TYR A 222 -8.74 27.27 6.61
N LEU A 223 -8.15 26.55 5.66
CA LEU A 223 -7.89 27.01 4.30
C LEU A 223 -8.53 26.08 3.26
N PRO A 224 -8.98 26.62 2.12
CA PRO A 224 -9.37 25.82 0.96
C PRO A 224 -8.28 24.84 0.51
N ILE A 225 -8.67 23.63 0.10
CA ILE A 225 -7.76 22.55 -0.31
C ILE A 225 -6.76 22.99 -1.39
N PHE A 226 -7.18 23.84 -2.35
CA PHE A 226 -6.28 24.29 -3.41
C PHE A 226 -5.09 25.12 -2.88
N ILE A 227 -5.29 25.91 -1.81
CA ILE A 227 -4.22 26.68 -1.17
C ILE A 227 -3.26 25.72 -0.47
N VAL A 228 -3.80 24.76 0.28
CA VAL A 228 -3.01 23.72 0.96
C VAL A 228 -2.17 22.94 -0.03
N ASP A 229 -2.74 22.59 -1.19
CA ASP A 229 -2.03 21.90 -2.27
C ASP A 229 -0.90 22.73 -2.86
N ILE A 230 -1.12 24.03 -3.14
CA ILE A 230 -0.07 24.92 -3.62
C ILE A 230 1.10 24.96 -2.63
N MET A 231 0.79 25.11 -1.33
CA MET A 231 1.80 25.15 -0.27
C MET A 231 2.57 23.82 -0.19
N ALA A 232 1.88 22.68 -0.19
CA ALA A 232 2.48 21.36 -0.12
C ALA A 232 3.41 21.09 -1.33
N VAL A 233 2.96 21.45 -2.53
CA VAL A 233 3.76 21.31 -3.76
C VAL A 233 4.98 22.24 -3.74
N LEU A 234 4.83 23.48 -3.26
CA LEU A 234 5.95 24.42 -3.15
C LEU A 234 7.01 23.90 -2.16
N MET A 235 6.60 23.47 -0.96
CA MET A 235 7.50 22.88 0.03
C MET A 235 8.19 21.62 -0.51
N SER A 236 7.44 20.74 -1.21
CA SER A 236 8.01 19.57 -1.89
C SER A 236 9.02 19.95 -2.97
N LYS A 237 8.78 21.01 -3.74
CA LYS A 237 9.74 21.50 -4.75
C LYS A 237 11.01 22.04 -4.13
N ILE A 238 10.91 22.80 -3.04
CA ILE A 238 12.08 23.32 -2.31
C ILE A 238 12.93 22.16 -1.78
N LEU A 239 12.29 21.15 -1.17
CA LEU A 239 13.01 20.05 -0.55
C LEU A 239 13.59 19.05 -1.56
N TYR A 240 12.80 18.64 -2.55
CA TYR A 240 13.18 17.56 -3.46
C TYR A 240 13.72 18.04 -4.81
N GLY A 241 13.48 19.29 -5.19
CA GLY A 241 13.78 19.80 -6.52
C GLY A 241 12.92 19.15 -7.60
N ASP A 242 13.47 19.05 -8.82
CA ASP A 242 12.88 18.29 -9.90
C ASP A 242 13.30 16.81 -9.83
N LEU A 243 12.32 15.95 -9.56
CA LEU A 243 12.49 14.49 -9.52
C LEU A 243 12.22 13.83 -10.89
N SER A 244 11.80 14.59 -11.90
CA SER A 244 11.49 14.06 -13.24
C SER A 244 12.70 13.39 -13.89
N LYS A 245 13.91 13.84 -13.55
CA LYS A 245 15.18 13.20 -13.97
C LYS A 245 15.45 11.83 -13.34
N TYR A 246 14.69 11.44 -12.31
CA TYR A 246 14.84 10.19 -11.54
C TYR A 246 13.55 9.36 -11.47
N GLY A 247 12.83 9.21 -12.57
CA GLY A 247 11.62 8.36 -12.51
C GLY A 247 10.34 9.11 -12.16
N ILE A 248 10.43 9.95 -11.14
CA ILE A 248 9.26 10.43 -10.41
C ILE A 248 8.73 11.74 -11.00
N ARG A 249 7.58 11.65 -11.66
CA ARG A 249 6.84 12.81 -12.18
C ARG A 249 5.72 13.19 -11.22
N ARG A 250 5.44 14.49 -11.10
CA ARG A 250 4.34 14.99 -10.27
C ARG A 250 3.02 14.99 -11.07
N PRO A 251 1.89 14.59 -10.47
CA PRO A 251 0.56 14.84 -11.03
C PRO A 251 0.27 16.34 -11.21
N THR A 252 -0.66 16.65 -12.10
CA THR A 252 -1.15 18.03 -12.33
C THR A 252 -2.04 18.53 -11.19
N LYS A 253 -2.91 17.66 -10.67
CA LYS A 253 -3.77 17.92 -9.51
C LYS A 253 -2.97 17.77 -8.21
N GLY A 254 -3.30 18.57 -7.19
CA GLY A 254 -2.57 18.60 -5.93
C GLY A 254 -2.77 17.35 -5.05
N PRO A 255 -1.85 17.09 -4.10
CA PRO A 255 -1.83 15.86 -3.30
C PRO A 255 -3.07 15.67 -2.40
N PHE A 256 -3.57 16.72 -1.76
CA PHE A 256 -4.75 16.65 -0.90
C PHE A 256 -6.03 16.55 -1.73
N TYR A 257 -6.12 17.29 -2.83
CA TYR A 257 -7.24 17.14 -3.77
C TYR A 257 -7.34 15.71 -4.32
N LEU A 258 -6.21 15.11 -4.72
CA LEU A 258 -6.18 13.73 -5.23
C LEU A 258 -6.58 12.71 -4.16
N LYS A 259 -6.19 12.91 -2.90
CA LYS A 259 -6.66 12.06 -1.80
C LYS A 259 -8.17 12.18 -1.59
N ALA A 260 -8.71 13.40 -1.60
CA ALA A 260 -10.13 13.64 -1.36
C ALA A 260 -11.03 13.12 -2.49
N THR A 261 -10.59 13.22 -3.74
CA THR A 261 -11.45 12.91 -4.92
C THR A 261 -11.22 11.53 -5.52
N ALA A 262 -10.02 10.98 -5.39
CA ALA A 262 -9.64 9.71 -6.03
C ALA A 262 -9.03 8.71 -5.04
N GLY A 263 -9.07 8.98 -3.73
CA GLY A 263 -8.47 8.13 -2.69
C GLY A 263 -6.94 8.06 -2.73
N ARG A 264 -6.29 8.74 -3.67
CA ARG A 264 -4.86 8.61 -3.95
C ARG A 264 -4.02 9.51 -3.06
N ALA A 265 -3.41 8.93 -2.04
CA ALA A 265 -2.49 9.64 -1.15
C ALA A 265 -1.16 9.99 -1.86
N PRO A 266 -0.49 11.09 -1.46
CA PRO A 266 0.90 11.30 -1.83
C PRO A 266 1.80 10.24 -1.17
N VAL A 267 2.98 10.04 -1.73
CA VAL A 267 4.04 9.26 -1.10
C VAL A 267 4.68 10.11 -0.01
N ILE A 268 4.74 9.54 1.18
CA ILE A 268 5.40 10.11 2.33
C ILE A 268 6.80 9.51 2.37
N ASP A 269 7.77 10.28 1.87
CA ASP A 269 9.14 9.81 1.75
C ASP A 269 9.78 9.66 3.12
N VAL A 270 10.42 8.51 3.33
CA VAL A 270 11.16 8.17 4.54
C VAL A 270 12.67 8.08 4.30
N GLY A 271 13.12 8.48 3.11
CA GLY A 271 14.52 8.44 2.68
C GLY A 271 14.75 7.74 1.32
N THR A 272 13.71 7.15 0.73
CA THR A 272 13.76 6.48 -0.57
C THR A 272 14.24 7.42 -1.66
N VAL A 273 13.78 8.68 -1.69
CA VAL A 273 14.20 9.65 -2.72
C VAL A 273 15.70 9.92 -2.65
N ALA A 274 16.27 9.99 -1.44
CA ALA A 274 17.72 10.19 -1.27
C ALA A 274 18.50 9.01 -1.88
N LYS A 275 18.06 7.77 -1.62
CA LYS A 275 18.65 6.55 -2.19
C LYS A 275 18.49 6.44 -3.71
N ILE A 276 17.39 6.92 -4.27
CA ILE A 276 17.20 7.02 -5.73
C ILE A 276 18.18 8.05 -6.32
N LYS A 277 18.33 9.21 -5.68
CA LYS A 277 19.24 10.27 -6.14
C LYS A 277 20.71 9.83 -6.11
N SER A 278 21.12 9.08 -5.07
CA SER A 278 22.46 8.50 -4.96
C SER A 278 22.69 7.28 -5.86
N LYS A 279 21.64 6.80 -6.55
CA LYS A 279 21.63 5.58 -7.40
C LYS A 279 21.84 4.27 -6.63
N GLU A 280 21.67 4.29 -5.32
CA GLU A 280 21.62 3.07 -4.49
C GLU A 280 20.34 2.27 -4.80
N ILE A 281 19.24 2.96 -5.09
CA ILE A 281 18.04 2.37 -5.71
C ILE A 281 18.02 2.76 -7.18
N LYS A 282 18.06 1.75 -8.06
CA LYS A 282 18.04 1.97 -9.51
C LYS A 282 16.61 2.24 -9.99
N ASP A 283 16.42 3.34 -10.72
CA ASP A 283 15.19 3.60 -11.46
C ASP A 283 15.33 3.03 -12.88
N PHE A 284 14.41 2.17 -13.30
CA PHE A 284 14.42 1.52 -14.62
C PHE A 284 13.79 2.39 -15.72
N LYS A 285 14.02 3.71 -15.66
CA LYS A 285 13.67 4.65 -16.73
C LYS A 285 14.40 4.41 -18.04
N HIS A 286 15.37 3.52 -18.09
CA HIS A 286 16.25 3.36 -19.24
C HIS A 286 15.63 2.59 -20.42
N VAL A 287 14.43 1.99 -20.28
CA VAL A 287 13.78 1.27 -21.40
C VAL A 287 12.28 1.53 -21.59
N LEU A 288 11.50 1.83 -20.53
CA LEU A 288 10.03 1.98 -20.64
C LEU A 288 9.53 3.43 -20.51
N ASN A 289 8.44 3.73 -21.21
CA ASN A 289 7.66 4.97 -21.20
C ASN A 289 6.49 4.90 -20.19
N GLU A 290 5.71 5.98 -20.10
CA GLU A 290 4.62 6.17 -19.11
C GLU A 290 3.48 5.15 -19.20
N THR A 291 3.36 4.43 -20.31
CA THR A 291 2.36 3.38 -20.52
C THR A 291 2.89 1.98 -20.26
N GLY A 292 4.15 1.84 -19.82
CA GLY A 292 4.84 0.56 -19.67
C GLY A 292 5.30 -0.04 -21.01
N MET A 293 5.23 0.72 -22.10
CA MET A 293 5.75 0.36 -23.42
C MET A 293 7.18 0.86 -23.57
N PRO A 294 7.99 0.34 -24.50
CA PRO A 294 9.34 0.84 -24.71
C PRO A 294 9.35 2.32 -25.10
N LYS A 295 10.43 3.03 -24.72
CA LYS A 295 10.62 4.44 -25.08
C LYS A 295 10.90 4.65 -26.56
N ASN A 296 11.67 3.74 -27.14
CA ASN A 296 12.04 3.78 -28.54
C ASN A 296 10.93 3.12 -29.39
N ASP A 297 10.81 3.56 -30.63
CA ASP A 297 9.87 2.98 -31.59
C ASP A 297 10.47 1.76 -32.30
N PHE A 298 9.60 0.91 -32.83
CA PHE A 298 10.00 -0.21 -33.69
C PHE A 298 10.77 0.31 -34.93
N PRO A 299 11.90 -0.33 -35.33
CA PRO A 299 12.41 -1.63 -34.90
C PRO A 299 13.44 -1.59 -33.77
N HIS A 300 13.67 -0.45 -33.11
CA HIS A 300 14.70 -0.30 -32.07
C HIS A 300 14.13 -0.16 -30.65
N HIS A 301 12.82 -0.37 -30.50
CA HIS A 301 12.08 -0.36 -29.24
C HIS A 301 12.71 -1.29 -28.19
N TRP A 302 13.30 -2.40 -28.62
CA TRP A 302 13.89 -3.41 -27.75
C TRP A 302 15.16 -2.97 -27.01
N LYS A 303 15.83 -1.89 -27.44
CA LYS A 303 17.12 -1.45 -26.87
C LYS A 303 16.95 -0.23 -25.97
N GLY A 304 17.37 -0.36 -24.71
CA GLY A 304 17.46 0.71 -23.73
C GLY A 304 18.91 1.17 -23.49
N GLU A 305 19.09 2.06 -22.52
CA GLU A 305 20.42 2.51 -22.10
C GLU A 305 21.12 1.48 -21.18
N LYS A 306 22.46 1.49 -21.16
CA LYS A 306 23.30 0.68 -20.23
C LYS A 306 23.08 -0.83 -20.34
N ASN A 307 22.99 -1.35 -21.56
CA ASN A 307 22.78 -2.78 -21.84
C ASN A 307 21.47 -3.33 -21.25
N LEU A 308 20.46 -2.46 -21.08
CA LEU A 308 19.11 -2.85 -20.73
C LEU A 308 18.31 -3.11 -22.00
N TYR A 309 17.58 -4.21 -22.04
CA TYR A 309 16.78 -4.61 -23.19
C TYR A 309 15.34 -4.93 -22.78
N CYS A 310 14.40 -4.82 -23.71
CA CYS A 310 13.04 -5.30 -23.53
C CYS A 310 12.62 -6.12 -24.76
N CYS A 311 12.05 -7.30 -24.53
CA CYS A 311 11.68 -8.22 -25.59
C CYS A 311 10.17 -8.42 -25.62
N GLY A 312 9.56 -8.43 -26.80
CA GLY A 312 8.14 -8.76 -26.97
C GLY A 312 7.18 -7.61 -26.73
N LEU A 313 7.68 -6.38 -26.63
CA LEU A 313 6.86 -5.19 -26.39
C LEU A 313 6.55 -4.38 -27.65
N SER A 314 6.70 -4.97 -28.85
CA SER A 314 6.34 -4.34 -30.14
C SER A 314 4.85 -4.42 -30.49
N ARG A 315 4.03 -5.14 -29.71
CA ARG A 315 2.61 -5.45 -30.01
C ARG A 315 2.39 -6.20 -31.34
N ARG A 316 3.40 -6.93 -31.81
CA ARG A 316 3.37 -7.71 -33.07
C ARG A 316 3.23 -9.22 -32.86
N GLY A 317 2.75 -9.64 -31.69
CA GLY A 317 2.62 -11.06 -31.32
C GLY A 317 3.96 -11.80 -31.35
N LEU A 318 3.91 -13.12 -31.58
CA LEU A 318 5.10 -13.99 -31.60
C LEU A 318 6.15 -13.55 -32.63
N PHE A 319 5.73 -12.98 -33.76
CA PHE A 319 6.64 -12.44 -34.77
C PHE A 319 7.49 -11.29 -34.21
N GLY A 320 6.87 -10.37 -33.46
CA GLY A 320 7.57 -9.31 -32.75
C GLY A 320 8.57 -9.83 -31.72
N VAL A 321 8.15 -10.81 -30.92
CA VAL A 321 9.02 -11.45 -29.91
C VAL A 321 10.26 -12.07 -30.56
N SER A 322 10.09 -12.78 -31.67
CA SER A 322 11.21 -13.43 -32.37
C SER A 322 12.21 -12.41 -32.93
N MET A 323 11.74 -11.30 -33.50
CA MET A 323 12.63 -10.24 -34.00
C MET A 323 13.39 -9.56 -32.87
N ASP A 324 12.69 -9.22 -31.78
CA ASP A 324 13.28 -8.57 -30.62
C ASP A 324 14.37 -9.46 -30.01
N ALA A 325 14.09 -10.76 -29.83
CA ALA A 325 15.03 -11.72 -29.28
C ALA A 325 16.33 -11.83 -30.12
N SER A 326 16.21 -11.94 -31.44
CA SER A 326 17.38 -12.00 -32.33
C SER A 326 18.18 -10.70 -32.28
N ALA A 327 17.52 -9.54 -32.34
CA ALA A 327 18.19 -8.24 -32.33
C ALA A 327 18.93 -7.96 -31.01
N ILE A 328 18.33 -8.37 -29.88
CA ILE A 328 18.97 -8.32 -28.56
C ILE A 328 20.22 -9.20 -28.53
N ALA A 329 20.12 -10.44 -29.01
CA ALA A 329 21.23 -11.39 -29.02
C ALA A 329 22.41 -10.89 -29.86
N ASP A 330 22.15 -10.33 -31.04
CA ASP A 330 23.18 -9.77 -31.93
C ASP A 330 23.89 -8.57 -31.29
N ASP A 331 23.14 -7.69 -30.61
CA ASP A 331 23.71 -6.54 -29.92
C ASP A 331 24.58 -6.95 -28.73
N ILE A 332 24.11 -7.90 -27.91
CA ILE A 332 24.87 -8.44 -26.79
C ILE A 332 26.16 -9.10 -27.29
N LYS A 333 26.07 -9.90 -28.36
CA LYS A 333 27.25 -10.52 -28.98
C LYS A 333 28.29 -9.48 -29.39
N LYS A 334 27.86 -8.38 -30.01
CA LYS A 334 28.76 -7.29 -30.41
C LYS A 334 29.44 -6.65 -29.20
N VAL A 335 28.66 -6.28 -28.18
CA VAL A 335 29.17 -5.64 -26.95
C VAL A 335 30.14 -6.56 -26.19
N VAL A 336 29.86 -7.87 -26.15
CA VAL A 336 30.75 -8.86 -25.52
C VAL A 336 32.06 -9.01 -26.30
N THR A 337 31.98 -9.05 -27.64
CA THR A 337 33.17 -9.19 -28.50
C THR A 337 34.07 -7.95 -28.41
N GLU A 338 33.49 -6.75 -28.36
CA GLU A 338 34.23 -5.49 -28.18
C GLU A 338 34.92 -5.38 -26.81
N LYS A 339 34.45 -6.09 -25.78
CA LYS A 339 35.09 -6.14 -24.45
C LYS A 339 36.21 -7.16 -24.33
N LEU A 340 36.25 -8.13 -25.23
CA LEU A 340 37.24 -9.22 -25.24
C LEU A 340 38.45 -8.91 -26.13
N ASN A 341 38.40 -7.82 -26.90
CA ASN A 341 39.50 -7.27 -27.70
C ASN A 341 40.07 -6.01 -27.04
#